data_AF-A0A392MCK5-F1
#
_entry.id   AF-A0A392MCK5-F1
#
_cell.length_a   1.000
_cell.length_b   1.000
_cell.length_c   1.000
_cell.angle_alpha   90.00
_cell.angle_beta   90.00
_cell.angle_gamma   90.00
#
_symmetry.space_group_name_H-M   'P 1'
#
loop_
_entity.id
_entity.type
_entity.pdbx_description
1 polymer ?
#
loop_
_entity_poly.entity_id
_entity_poly.type
_entity_poly.pdbx_seq_one_letter_code
_entity_poly.pdbx_strand_id
1 'polypeptide(L)'
;MMSTMAIRLEVTPKDGNWGFDISEREAMLPKGTVDNTVERVYKELPVWEEELSRTRARYEQIVKDLADKYPTENLLLVTHGEGVGVALSSFRKGAVVCEVDYCGYVELRRPIFKKDQSFTAGEFEVLTNAGQTGVNYSDLKEL
;
A
#
# COMPACT_ATOMS: atom_id res chain seq x y z
N MET A 1 8.66 -0.25 0.64
CA MET A 1 9.49 0.25 1.76
C MET A 1 10.91 0.35 1.27
N MET A 2 11.48 1.56 1.24
CA MET A 2 12.88 1.77 0.86
C MET A 2 13.76 1.88 2.10
N SER A 3 13.93 0.76 2.83
CA SER A 3 14.74 0.74 4.05
C SER A 3 15.49 -0.57 4.25
N THR A 4 16.46 -0.55 5.17
CA THR A 4 17.26 -1.72 5.58
C THR A 4 16.44 -2.82 6.24
N MET A 5 15.20 -2.54 6.67
CA MET A 5 14.27 -3.56 7.17
C MET A 5 13.74 -4.47 6.05
N ALA A 6 13.59 -3.93 4.83
CA ALA A 6 13.04 -4.66 3.69
C ALA A 6 14.10 -5.07 2.66
N ILE A 7 15.20 -4.32 2.57
CA ILE A 7 16.25 -4.52 1.58
C ILE A 7 17.53 -4.97 2.28
N ARG A 8 18.11 -6.10 1.84
CA ARG A 8 19.32 -6.66 2.42
C ARG A 8 20.51 -5.70 2.27
N LEU A 9 21.34 -5.60 3.31
CA LEU A 9 22.47 -4.67 3.38
C LEU A 9 23.48 -4.84 2.24
N GLU A 10 23.63 -6.05 1.70
CA GLU A 10 24.59 -6.31 0.62
C GLU A 10 24.20 -5.68 -0.72
N VAL A 11 22.92 -5.31 -0.88
CA VAL A 11 22.37 -4.74 -2.11
C VAL A 11 21.85 -3.31 -1.93
N THR A 12 22.14 -2.67 -0.79
CA THR A 12 21.76 -1.27 -0.57
C THR A 12 22.68 -0.30 -1.33
N PRO A 13 22.23 0.91 -1.66
CA PRO A 13 23.04 1.91 -2.35
C PRO A 13 24.13 2.38 -1.40
N LYS A 14 25.39 2.24 -1.79
CA LYS A 14 26.54 2.64 -0.97
C LYS A 14 26.63 4.16 -0.79
N ASP A 15 26.11 4.91 -1.75
CA ASP A 15 26.04 6.37 -1.75
C ASP A 15 24.70 6.90 -1.19
N GLY A 16 23.81 6.00 -0.74
CA GLY A 16 22.47 6.34 -0.28
C GLY A 16 21.51 6.77 -1.39
N ASN A 17 21.95 6.77 -2.65
CA ASN A 17 21.11 7.17 -3.78
C ASN A 17 20.51 5.95 -4.48
N TRP A 18 19.29 5.60 -4.10
CA TRP A 18 18.52 4.57 -4.80
C TRP A 18 17.92 5.07 -6.13
N GLY A 19 17.95 6.38 -6.39
CA GLY A 19 17.17 7.05 -7.44
C GLY A 19 17.22 6.36 -8.80
N PHE A 20 16.04 6.20 -9.41
CA PHE A 20 15.89 5.71 -10.78
C PHE A 20 15.63 6.89 -11.72
N ASP A 21 16.33 6.95 -12.84
CA ASP A 21 15.79 7.64 -14.00
C ASP A 21 14.68 6.78 -14.59
N ILE A 22 13.43 7.17 -14.35
CA ILE A 22 12.25 6.44 -14.83
C ILE A 22 12.28 6.31 -16.35
N SER A 23 12.65 7.37 -17.06
CA SER A 23 12.68 7.38 -18.52
C SER A 23 13.74 6.41 -19.06
N GLU A 24 14.92 6.38 -18.43
CA GLU A 24 15.97 5.42 -18.75
C GLU A 24 15.48 3.98 -18.56
N ARG A 25 14.83 3.67 -17.43
CA ARG A 25 14.36 2.30 -17.12
C ARG A 25 13.19 1.88 -17.99
N GLU A 26 12.26 2.78 -18.28
CA GLU A 26 11.14 2.51 -19.20
C GLU A 26 11.62 2.25 -20.63
N ALA A 27 12.67 2.95 -21.09
CA ALA A 27 13.27 2.73 -22.40
C ALA A 27 13.94 1.35 -22.54
N MET A 28 14.30 0.69 -21.43
CA MET A 28 14.85 -0.68 -21.44
C MET A 28 13.76 -1.75 -21.56
N LEU A 29 12.49 -1.41 -21.32
CA LEU A 29 11.38 -2.35 -21.40
C LEU A 29 10.93 -2.55 -22.86
N PRO A 30 10.41 -3.73 -23.21
CA PRO A 30 9.82 -3.95 -24.53
C PRO A 30 8.72 -2.93 -24.87
N LYS A 31 8.59 -2.60 -26.15
CA LYS A 31 7.55 -1.68 -26.62
C LYS A 31 6.16 -2.21 -26.24
N GLY A 32 5.35 -1.35 -25.59
CA GLY A 32 4.00 -1.69 -25.13
C GLY A 32 3.94 -2.28 -23.73
N THR A 33 5.06 -2.46 -23.04
CA THR A 33 5.07 -2.90 -21.62
C THR A 33 4.61 -1.79 -20.67
N VAL A 34 4.99 -0.54 -20.95
CA VAL A 34 4.63 0.61 -20.12
C VAL A 34 3.30 1.20 -20.61
N ASP A 35 2.32 1.25 -19.73
CA ASP A 35 1.06 1.97 -19.96
C ASP A 35 1.25 3.45 -19.61
N ASN A 36 1.40 4.28 -20.63
CA ASN A 36 1.56 5.73 -20.48
C ASN A 36 0.21 6.49 -20.43
N THR A 37 -0.91 5.78 -20.44
CA THR A 37 -2.25 6.40 -20.37
C THR A 37 -2.72 6.66 -18.94
N VAL A 38 -2.05 6.03 -17.97
CA VAL A 38 -2.38 6.14 -16.55
C VAL A 38 -1.38 7.02 -15.82
N GLU A 39 -1.89 7.79 -14.87
CA GLU A 39 -1.07 8.66 -14.04
C GLU A 39 -0.81 8.04 -12.67
N ARG A 40 0.46 8.08 -12.23
CA ARG A 40 0.84 7.65 -10.88
C ARG A 40 0.10 8.48 -9.83
N VAL A 41 -0.47 7.79 -8.84
CA VAL A 41 -1.14 8.42 -7.68
C VAL A 41 -0.14 9.32 -6.95
N TYR A 42 1.05 8.79 -6.69
CA TYR A 42 2.15 9.55 -6.09
C TYR A 42 3.14 9.99 -7.18
N LYS A 43 3.50 11.28 -7.20
CA LYS A 43 4.36 11.85 -8.25
C LYS A 43 5.83 11.54 -8.05
N GLU A 44 6.24 11.49 -6.79
CA GLU A 44 7.62 11.26 -6.40
C GLU A 44 7.84 9.77 -6.13
N LEU A 45 9.06 9.29 -6.32
CA LEU A 45 9.41 7.95 -5.86
C LEU A 45 9.84 8.01 -4.39
N PRO A 46 9.59 6.95 -3.60
CA PRO A 46 10.16 6.87 -2.26
C PRO A 46 11.70 6.94 -2.33
N VAL A 47 12.28 7.71 -1.41
CA VAL A 47 13.73 7.93 -1.33
C VAL A 47 14.37 6.99 -0.31
N TRP A 48 15.63 6.61 -0.52
CA TRP A 48 16.39 5.86 0.46
C TRP A 48 17.01 6.80 1.51
N GLU A 49 16.99 6.52 2.81
CA GLU A 49 16.22 5.50 3.55
C GLU A 49 14.89 6.09 4.06
N GLU A 50 13.78 5.38 3.88
CA GLU A 50 12.49 5.79 4.44
C GLU A 50 12.38 5.39 5.91
N GLU A 51 11.94 6.33 6.74
CA GLU A 51 11.50 6.04 8.09
C GLU A 51 10.20 5.20 8.06
N LEU A 52 10.06 4.27 9.02
CA LEU A 52 8.97 3.30 9.03
C LEU A 52 7.60 3.99 9.08
N SER A 53 7.40 4.97 9.96
CA SER A 53 6.12 5.68 10.07
C SER A 53 5.76 6.44 8.79
N ARG A 54 6.74 7.08 8.13
CA ARG A 54 6.54 7.71 6.81
C ARG A 54 6.13 6.70 5.73
N THR A 55 6.79 5.55 5.70
CA THR A 55 6.45 4.47 4.77
C THR A 55 5.02 4.03 4.96
N ARG A 56 4.61 3.75 6.21
CA ARG A 56 3.25 3.29 6.53
C ARG A 56 2.20 4.34 6.20
N ALA A 57 2.44 5.60 6.56
CA ALA A 57 1.55 6.71 6.20
C ALA A 57 1.34 6.81 4.68
N ARG A 58 2.39 6.60 3.88
CA ARG A 58 2.30 6.59 2.42
C ARG A 58 1.45 5.44 1.88
N TYR A 59 1.61 4.22 2.41
CA TYR A 59 0.75 3.09 2.02
C TYR A 59 -0.72 3.34 2.37
N GLU A 60 -1.00 3.84 3.58
CA GLU A 60 -2.36 4.19 4.00
C GLU A 60 -2.99 5.25 3.09
N GLN A 61 -2.24 6.30 2.78
CA GLN A 61 -2.70 7.39 1.91
C GLN A 61 -3.02 6.87 0.50
N ILE A 62 -2.21 5.98 -0.07
CA ILE A 62 -2.47 5.38 -1.39
C ILE A 62 -3.80 4.64 -1.42
N VAL A 63 -4.14 3.88 -0.37
CA VAL A 63 -5.43 3.17 -0.29
C VAL A 63 -6.59 4.17 -0.27
N LYS A 64 -6.47 5.25 0.50
CA LYS A 64 -7.50 6.31 0.58
C LYS A 64 -7.65 7.05 -0.76
N ASP A 65 -6.55 7.52 -1.33
CA ASP A 65 -6.55 8.30 -2.58
C ASP A 65 -7.13 7.50 -3.75
N LEU A 66 -6.77 6.22 -3.88
CA LEU A 66 -7.30 5.36 -4.92
C LEU A 66 -8.81 5.10 -4.73
N ALA A 67 -9.23 4.81 -3.51
CA ALA A 67 -10.65 4.61 -3.23
C ALA A 67 -11.46 5.89 -3.46
N ASP A 68 -10.91 7.06 -3.14
CA ASP A 68 -11.56 8.37 -3.36
C ASP A 68 -11.64 8.73 -4.85
N LYS A 69 -10.62 8.35 -5.63
CA LYS A 69 -10.60 8.53 -7.08
C LYS A 69 -11.65 7.66 -7.79
N TYR A 70 -11.94 6.46 -7.26
CA TYR A 70 -12.87 5.50 -7.84
C TYR A 70 -13.97 5.09 -6.84
N PRO A 71 -14.86 6.01 -6.42
CA PRO A 71 -15.77 5.80 -5.31
C PRO A 71 -16.91 4.81 -5.61
N THR A 72 -17.10 4.41 -6.87
CA THR A 72 -18.15 3.48 -7.28
C THR A 72 -17.60 2.13 -7.74
N GLU A 73 -16.29 1.89 -7.57
CA GLU A 73 -15.61 0.70 -8.06
C GLU A 73 -15.07 -0.16 -6.92
N ASN A 74 -14.96 -1.46 -7.17
CA ASN A 74 -14.17 -2.35 -6.33
C ASN A 74 -12.73 -2.35 -6.85
N LEU A 75 -11.77 -2.07 -5.96
CA LEU A 75 -10.37 -1.97 -6.31
C LEU A 75 -9.59 -3.20 -5.83
N LEU A 76 -8.76 -3.78 -6.70
CA LEU A 76 -7.78 -4.79 -6.36
C LEU A 76 -6.38 -4.17 -6.34
N LEU A 77 -5.76 -4.10 -5.17
CA LEU A 77 -4.43 -3.56 -4.99
C LEU A 77 -3.43 -4.69 -4.73
N VAL A 78 -2.50 -4.90 -5.65
CA VAL A 78 -1.44 -5.92 -5.53
C VAL A 78 -0.16 -5.27 -5.04
N THR A 79 0.40 -5.78 -3.93
CA THR A 79 1.56 -5.20 -3.25
C THR A 79 2.36 -6.27 -2.49
N HIS A 80 3.38 -5.85 -1.74
CA HIS A 80 4.17 -6.71 -0.85
C HIS A 80 3.54 -6.83 0.56
N GLY A 81 4.04 -7.78 1.36
CA GLY A 81 3.52 -8.08 2.71
C GLY A 81 3.38 -6.85 3.61
N GLU A 82 4.35 -5.93 3.62
CA GLU A 82 4.23 -4.68 4.40
C GLU A 82 3.01 -3.84 3.98
N GLY A 83 2.73 -3.74 2.67
CA GLY A 83 1.58 -2.98 2.18
C GLY A 83 0.25 -3.59 2.62
N VAL A 84 0.17 -4.92 2.60
CA VAL A 84 -0.98 -5.67 3.12
C VAL A 84 -1.13 -5.46 4.63
N GLY A 85 -0.03 -5.55 5.38
CA GLY A 85 -0.02 -5.34 6.82
C GLY A 85 -0.44 -3.93 7.22
N VAL A 86 0.05 -2.91 6.51
CA VAL A 86 -0.35 -1.51 6.73
C VAL A 86 -1.83 -1.32 6.47
N ALA A 87 -2.37 -1.86 5.38
CA ALA A 87 -3.80 -1.79 5.10
C ALA A 87 -4.63 -2.34 6.27
N LEU A 88 -4.23 -3.47 6.87
CA LEU A 88 -4.92 -3.97 8.05
C LEU A 88 -4.76 -3.03 9.27
N SER A 89 -3.53 -2.68 9.64
CA SER A 89 -3.26 -1.92 10.87
C SER A 89 -3.81 -0.48 10.84
N SER A 90 -3.87 0.13 9.66
CA SER A 90 -4.38 1.50 9.50
C SER A 90 -5.90 1.57 9.62
N PHE A 91 -6.62 0.54 9.18
CA PHE A 91 -8.09 0.53 9.17
C PHE A 91 -8.71 -0.35 10.27
N ARG A 92 -7.91 -1.12 11.02
CA ARG A 92 -8.31 -1.83 12.23
C ARG A 92 -7.50 -1.34 13.44
N LYS A 93 -8.08 -0.41 14.21
CA LYS A 93 -7.44 0.15 15.39
C LYS A 93 -7.05 -0.95 16.39
N GLY A 94 -5.79 -0.91 16.83
CA GLY A 94 -5.27 -1.83 17.83
C GLY A 94 -4.75 -3.14 17.26
N ALA A 95 -4.83 -3.38 15.94
CA ALA A 95 -4.28 -4.60 15.36
C ALA A 95 -2.77 -4.49 15.13
N VAL A 96 -2.04 -5.53 15.50
CA VAL A 96 -0.60 -5.70 15.24
C VAL A 96 -0.44 -6.89 14.32
N VAL A 97 0.03 -6.63 13.10
CA VAL A 97 0.27 -7.68 12.10
C VAL A 97 1.57 -8.42 12.44
N CYS A 98 1.47 -9.73 12.59
CA CYS A 98 2.58 -10.62 12.88
C CYS A 98 3.20 -11.16 11.60
N GLU A 99 2.36 -11.60 10.65
CA GLU A 99 2.79 -12.26 9.43
C GLU A 99 1.77 -12.07 8.31
N VAL A 100 2.27 -12.05 7.07
CA VAL A 100 1.47 -12.07 5.84
C VAL A 100 2.03 -13.19 4.96
N ASP A 101 1.22 -14.22 4.75
CA ASP A 101 1.53 -15.38 3.93
C ASP A 101 1.60 -15.00 2.44
N TYR A 102 2.17 -15.92 1.64
CA TYR A 102 2.12 -15.78 0.19
C TYR A 102 0.67 -15.73 -0.31
N CYS A 103 0.35 -14.72 -1.12
CA CYS A 103 -1.01 -14.39 -1.55
C CYS A 103 -1.99 -14.05 -0.41
N GLY A 104 -1.48 -13.71 0.78
CA GLY A 104 -2.29 -13.17 1.85
C GLY A 104 -2.93 -11.83 1.47
N TYR A 105 -4.16 -11.59 1.89
CA TYR A 105 -4.93 -10.40 1.50
C TYR A 105 -5.77 -9.82 2.64
N VAL A 106 -6.12 -8.55 2.49
CA VAL A 106 -7.02 -7.81 3.38
C VAL A 106 -8.20 -7.28 2.58
N GLU A 107 -9.41 -7.52 3.08
CA GLU A 107 -10.63 -6.95 2.52
C GLU A 107 -11.05 -5.72 3.33
N LEU A 108 -11.18 -4.60 2.63
CA LEU A 108 -11.61 -3.32 3.19
C LEU A 108 -12.95 -2.93 2.57
N ARG A 109 -13.88 -2.45 3.39
CA ARG A 109 -15.16 -1.91 2.96
C ARG A 109 -15.39 -0.53 3.55
N ARG A 110 -15.97 0.38 2.78
CA ARG A 110 -16.47 1.67 3.31
C ARG A 110 -17.81 2.04 2.66
N PRO A 111 -18.69 2.75 3.36
CA PRO A 111 -19.91 3.27 2.76
C PRO A 111 -19.59 4.49 1.87
N ILE A 112 -20.31 4.60 0.76
CA ILE A 112 -20.25 5.72 -0.17
C ILE A 112 -21.62 6.35 -0.26
N PHE A 113 -21.70 7.65 0.02
CA PHE A 113 -22.92 8.42 -0.02
C PHE A 113 -22.87 9.36 -1.22
N LYS A 114 -23.87 9.28 -2.08
CA LYS A 114 -24.04 10.21 -3.19
C LYS A 114 -24.97 11.33 -2.76
N LYS A 115 -24.49 12.57 -2.82
CA LYS A 115 -25.31 13.76 -2.61
C LYS A 115 -25.15 14.67 -3.82
N ASP A 116 -26.24 14.92 -4.51
CA ASP A 116 -26.25 15.68 -5.77
C ASP A 116 -25.26 15.08 -6.80
N GLN A 117 -24.24 15.86 -7.20
CA GLN A 117 -23.19 15.48 -8.14
C GLN A 117 -21.86 15.13 -7.46
N SER A 118 -21.81 15.01 -6.13
CA SER A 118 -20.60 14.65 -5.38
C SER A 118 -20.77 13.36 -4.58
N PHE A 119 -19.63 12.76 -4.24
CA PHE A 119 -19.55 11.59 -3.37
C PHE A 119 -18.89 11.98 -2.06
N THR A 120 -19.39 11.44 -0.96
CA THR A 120 -18.72 11.43 0.34
C THR A 120 -18.53 10.00 0.80
N ALA A 121 -17.40 9.71 1.44
CA ALA A 121 -17.07 8.39 1.94
C ALA A 121 -17.13 8.37 3.48
N GLY A 122 -17.58 7.26 4.05
CA GLY A 122 -17.37 6.97 5.46
C GLY A 122 -16.01 6.32 5.73
N GLU A 123 -15.79 5.93 6.98
CA GLU A 123 -14.59 5.20 7.39
C GLU A 123 -14.54 3.79 6.82
N PHE A 124 -13.32 3.28 6.66
CA PHE A 124 -13.11 1.88 6.30
C PHE A 124 -13.36 0.94 7.48
N GLU A 125 -13.85 -0.24 7.15
CA GLU A 125 -14.00 -1.41 7.99
C GLU A 125 -13.14 -2.54 7.39
N VAL A 126 -12.37 -3.23 8.23
CA VAL A 126 -11.64 -4.43 7.83
C VAL A 126 -12.55 -5.64 7.99
N LEU A 127 -12.81 -6.36 6.89
CA LEU A 127 -13.65 -7.57 6.88
C LEU A 127 -12.84 -8.86 7.04
N THR A 128 -11.52 -8.77 6.91
CA THR A 128 -10.59 -9.88 7.12
C THR A 128 -10.57 -10.34 8.57
N ASN A 129 -10.75 -11.64 8.77
CA ASN A 129 -10.51 -12.32 10.05
C ASN A 129 -9.09 -12.90 10.09
N ALA A 130 -8.48 -12.88 11.27
CA ALA A 130 -7.13 -13.42 11.50
C ALA A 130 -6.99 -14.87 11.01
N GLY A 131 -5.92 -15.15 10.27
CA GLY A 131 -5.56 -16.49 9.79
C GLY A 131 -6.44 -17.04 8.66
N GLN A 132 -7.59 -16.43 8.35
CA GLN A 132 -8.48 -16.91 7.29
C GLN A 132 -8.04 -16.47 5.89
N THR A 133 -7.31 -15.36 5.80
CA THR A 133 -6.88 -14.77 4.52
C THR A 133 -5.37 -14.75 4.34
N GLY A 134 -4.64 -15.59 5.10
CA GLY A 134 -3.17 -15.57 5.13
C GLY A 134 -2.58 -14.31 5.78
N VAL A 135 -3.35 -13.64 6.64
CA VAL A 135 -2.88 -12.49 7.43
C VAL A 135 -3.07 -12.80 8.91
N ASN A 136 -1.97 -12.93 9.64
CA ASN A 136 -1.95 -13.21 11.07
C ASN A 136 -1.72 -11.91 11.84
N TYR A 137 -2.63 -11.58 12.76
CA TYR A 137 -2.55 -10.38 13.60
C TYR A 137 -3.15 -10.64 14.98
N SER A 138 -2.73 -9.86 15.96
CA SER A 138 -3.30 -9.82 17.31
C SER A 138 -3.88 -8.44 17.62
N ASP A 139 -4.88 -8.38 18.50
CA ASP A 139 -5.41 -7.12 19.00
C ASP A 139 -4.63 -6.72 20.27
N LEU A 140 -4.18 -5.46 20.37
CA LEU A 140 -3.41 -4.88 21.48
C LEU A 140 -4.09 -4.98 22.86
N LYS A 141 -5.35 -5.42 22.93
CA LYS A 141 -6.06 -5.70 24.19
C LYS A 141 -5.74 -7.07 24.77
N GLU A 142 -5.06 -7.94 24.02
CA GLU A 142 -4.73 -9.31 24.41
C GLU A 142 -3.22 -9.53 24.69
N LEU A 143 -2.45 -8.44 24.82
CA LEU A 143 -1.07 -8.40 25.32
C LEU A 143 -1.03 -7.82 26.73
#